data_AF-A0AA36EP40-F1
#
_entry.id   AF-A0AA36EP40-F1
#
_cell.length_a   1.000
_cell.length_b   1.000
_cell.length_c   1.000
_cell.angle_alpha   90.00
_cell.angle_beta   90.00
_cell.angle_gamma   90.00
#
_symmetry.space_group_name_H-M   'P 1'
#
loop_
_entity.id
_entity.type
_entity.pdbx_description
1 polymer ?
#
loop_
_entity_poly.entity_id
_entity_poly.type
_entity_poly.pdbx_seq_one_letter_code
_entity_poly.pdbx_strand_id
1 'polypeptide(L)' 'MAIEGDAATVPLSAGLRLNGLNHIAELRAKVFGLNIDSELERFISDMRDQRDINHEQNKRALNSCA' A
#
# COMPACT_ATOMS: atom_id res chain seq x y z
N MET A 1 5.42 18.09 -3.36
CA MET A 1 4.15 18.30 -4.07
C MET A 1 3.19 17.22 -3.60
N ALA A 2 2.23 17.54 -2.74
CA ALA A 2 1.12 16.64 -2.44
C ALA A 2 0.10 16.80 -3.57
N ILE A 3 -0.35 15.69 -4.16
CA ILE A 3 -1.47 15.74 -5.10
C ILE A 3 -2.72 15.88 -4.23
N GLU A 4 -3.27 17.09 -4.17
CA GLU A 4 -4.56 17.36 -3.54
C GLU A 4 -5.65 16.91 -4.52
N GLY A 5 -6.10 15.66 -4.36
CA GLY A 5 -7.29 15.14 -5.04
C GLY A 5 -8.53 15.38 -4.20
N ASP A 6 -9.67 15.56 -4.85
CA ASP A 6 -10.96 15.69 -4.16
C ASP A 6 -11.14 14.55 -3.14
N ALA A 7 -11.50 14.91 -1.91
CA ALA A 7 -11.81 13.94 -0.88
C ALA A 7 -12.93 13.04 -1.40
N ALA A 8 -12.69 11.72 -1.43
CA ALA A 8 -13.67 10.76 -1.91
C ALA A 8 -15.01 10.96 -1.17
N THR A 9 -15.99 11.50 -1.88
CA THR A 9 -17.29 11.90 -1.32
C THR A 9 -18.19 10.70 -0.99
N VAL A 10 -17.79 9.50 -1.40
CA VAL A 10 -18.49 8.24 -1.16
C VAL A 10 -17.50 7.20 -0.62
N PRO A 11 -17.83 6.51 0.50
CA PRO A 11 -16.97 5.45 1.02
C PRO A 11 -16.88 4.28 0.02
N LEU A 12 -15.66 3.97 -0.40
CA LEU A 12 -15.39 2.79 -1.23
C LEU A 12 -15.67 1.51 -0.44
N SER A 13 -16.45 0.60 -1.03
CA SER A 13 -16.64 -0.75 -0.49
C SER A 13 -15.33 -1.54 -0.51
N ALA A 14 -15.23 -2.59 0.32
CA ALA A 14 -14.04 -3.45 0.36
C ALA A 14 -13.71 -4.04 -1.02
N GLY A 15 -14.72 -4.48 -1.78
CA GLY A 15 -14.54 -5.02 -3.13
C GLY A 15 -14.02 -3.98 -4.13
N LEU A 16 -14.52 -2.74 -4.08
CA LEU A 16 -14.02 -1.65 -4.94
C LEU A 16 -12.57 -1.27 -4.61
N ARG A 17 -12.20 -1.28 -3.32
CA ARG A 17 -10.80 -1.06 -2.91
C ARG A 17 -9.89 -2.15 -3.44
N LEU A 18 -10.29 -3.42 -3.32
CA LEU A 18 -9.53 -4.55 -3.83
C LEU A 18 -9.33 -4.46 -5.35
N ASN A 19 -10.39 -4.16 -6.10
CA ASN A 19 -10.29 -3.97 -7.55
C ASN A 19 -9.35 -2.83 -7.92
N GLY A 20 -9.40 -1.71 -7.19
CA GLY A 20 -8.47 -0.59 -7.38
C GLY A 20 -7.02 -0.98 -7.11
N LEU A 21 -6.75 -1.71 -6.03
CA LEU A 21 -5.41 -2.21 -5.71
C LEU A 21 -4.88 -3.18 -6.77
N ASN A 22 -5.71 -4.08 -7.28
CA ASN A 22 -5.34 -4.98 -8.38
C ASN A 22 -4.99 -4.21 -9.65
N HIS A 23 -5.77 -3.18 -10.00
CA HIS A 23 -5.49 -2.35 -11.17
C HIS A 23 -4.16 -1.58 -11.03
N ILE A 24 -3.87 -1.06 -9.83
CA ILE A 24 -2.58 -0.42 -9.54
C ILE A 24 -1.43 -1.43 -9.68
N ALA A 25 -1.60 -2.65 -9.19
CA ALA A 25 -0.60 -3.70 -9.33
C ALA A 25 -0.31 -4.03 -10.80
N GLU A 26 -1.34 -4.13 -11.65
CA GLU A 26 -1.19 -4.32 -13.10
C GLU A 26 -0.42 -3.16 -13.75
N LEU A 27 -0.73 -1.91 -13.39
CA LEU A 27 -0.03 -0.73 -13.93
C LEU A 27 1.44 -0.73 -13.52
N ARG A 28 1.74 -1.05 -12.26
CA ARG A 28 3.13 -1.15 -11.78
C ARG A 28 3.88 -2.27 -12.49
N ALA A 29 3.27 -3.44 -12.66
CA ALA A 29 3.86 -4.56 -13.38
C ALA A 29 4.22 -4.19 -14.84
N LYS A 30 3.38 -3.40 -15.52
CA LYS A 30 3.63 -2.93 -16.89
C LYS A 30 4.81 -1.97 -16.99
N VAL A 31 5.00 -1.11 -15.98
CA VAL A 31 6.03 -0.04 -16.01
C VAL A 31 7.35 -0.52 -15.43
N PHE A 32 7.33 -1.26 -14.32
CA PHE A 32 8.51 -1.65 -13.54
C PHE A 32 8.89 -3.12 -13.70
N GLY A 33 8.07 -3.91 -14.42
CA GLY A 33 8.24 -5.35 -14.53
C GLY A 33 7.65 -6.12 -13.35
N LEU A 34 7.76 -7.45 -13.38
CA LEU A 34 7.20 -8.33 -12.35
C LEU A 34 8.14 -8.57 -11.17
N ASN A 35 9.39 -8.12 -11.25
CA ASN A 35 10.32 -8.24 -10.13
C ASN A 35 10.01 -7.16 -9.09
N ILE A 36 9.27 -7.57 -8.06
CA ILE A 36 8.83 -6.71 -6.97
C ILE A 36 9.67 -6.88 -5.70
N ASP A 37 10.71 -7.73 -5.71
CA ASP A 37 11.40 -8.14 -4.49
C ASP A 37 11.99 -6.94 -3.74
N SER A 38 12.68 -6.06 -4.46
CA SER A 38 13.26 -4.84 -3.89
C SER A 38 12.20 -3.86 -3.36
N GLU A 39 11.05 -3.75 -4.03
CA GLU A 39 9.96 -2.88 -3.58
C GLU A 39 9.23 -3.47 -2.38
N LEU A 40 9.10 -4.79 -2.33
CA LEU A 40 8.52 -5.52 -1.21
C LEU A 40 9.44 -5.42 0.02
N GLU A 41 10.74 -5.61 -0.13
CA GLU A 41 11.72 -5.42 0.93
C GLU A 41 11.67 -3.99 1.49
N ARG A 42 11.65 -2.98 0.60
CA ARG A 42 11.51 -1.58 1.01
C ARG A 42 10.20 -1.35 1.75
N PHE A 43 9.08 -1.85 1.23
CA PHE A 43 7.77 -1.71 1.87
C PHE A 43 7.75 -2.31 3.29
N ILE A 44 8.28 -3.52 3.47
CA ILE A 44 8.36 -4.16 4.79
C ILE A 44 9.30 -3.39 5.72
N SER A 45 10.41 -2.86 5.19
CA SER A 45 11.33 -1.99 5.95
C SER A 45 10.61 -0.73 6.44
N ASP A 46 9.87 -0.05 5.56
CA ASP A 46 9.11 1.15 5.88
C ASP A 46 8.02 0.86 6.92
N MET A 47 7.29 -0.26 6.78
CA MET A 47 6.30 -0.68 7.78
C MET A 47 6.90 -0.96 9.17
N ARG A 48 8.20 -1.26 9.24
CA ARG A 48 8.92 -1.51 10.50
C ARG A 48 9.56 -0.25 11.08
N ASP A 49 9.54 0.90 10.38
CA ASP A 49 10.13 2.13 10.90
C ASP A 49 9.40 2.56 12.19
N GLN A 50 10.16 2.69 13.28
CA GLN A 50 9.68 3.11 14.59
C GLN A 50 9.31 4.59 14.65
N ARG A 51 9.80 5.39 13.68
CA ARG A 51 9.52 6.82 13.59
C ARG A 51 8.25 7.13 12.81
N ASP A 52 7.64 6.14 12.16
CA ASP A 52 6.38 6.31 11.44
C ASP A 52 5.23 6.57 12.44
N ILE A 53 4.39 7.56 12.14
CA ILE A 53 3.24 7.91 12.97
C ILE A 53 2.24 6.75 13.15
N ASN A 54 2.22 5.82 12.19
CA ASN A 54 1.37 4.63 12.18
C ASN A 54 2.11 3.37 12.64
N HIS A 55 3.28 3.48 13.29
CA HIS A 55 4.12 2.33 13.66
C HIS A 55 3.34 1.20 14.37
N GLU A 56 2.49 1.55 15.35
CA GLU A 56 1.71 0.56 16.10
C GLU A 56 0.67 -0.17 15.23
N GLN A 57 0.02 0.55 14.30
CA GLN A 57 -0.91 -0.05 13.34
C GLN A 57 -0.15 -0.92 12.33
N ASN A 58 0.99 -0.46 11.83
CA ASN A 58 1.83 -1.21 10.89
C ASN A 58 2.35 -2.51 11.53
N LYS A 59 2.82 -2.45 12.77
CA LYS A 59 3.25 -3.62 13.55
C LYS A 59 2.12 -4.63 13.72
N ARG A 60 0.89 -4.19 14.00
CA ARG A 60 -0.28 -5.09 14.08
C ARG A 60 -0.57 -5.74 12.74
N ALA A 61 -0.56 -4.98 11.64
CA ALA A 61 -0.79 -5.51 10.30
C ALA A 61 0.26 -6.56 9.93
N LEU A 62 1.55 -6.29 10.18
CA LEU A 62 2.64 -7.24 9.94
C LEU A 62 2.48 -8.55 10.74
N ASN A 63 2.06 -8.45 12.01
CA ASN A 63 1.91 -9.61 12.88
C ASN A 63 0.62 -10.42 12.60
N SER A 64 -0.40 -9.80 12.01
CA SER A 64 -1.65 -10.49 11.63
C SER A 64 -1.53 -11.36 10.37
N CYS A 65 -0.39 -11.30 9.67
CA CYS A 65 -0.11 -12.06 8.45
C CYS A 65 0.74 -13.32 8.70
N ALA A 66 1.02 -13.66 9.96
CA ALA A 66 1.68 -14.90 10.39
C ALA A 66 0.65 -15.87 10.99
#